data_AF-A0A497MNC6-F1
#
_entry.id   AF-A0A497MNC6-F1
#
_cell.length_a   1.000
_cell.length_b   1.000
_cell.length_c   1.000
_cell.angle_alpha   90.00
_cell.angle_beta   90.00
_cell.angle_gamma   90.00
#
_symmetry.space_group_name_H-M   'P 1'
#
loop_
_entity.id
_entity.type
_entity.pdbx_description
1 polymer ?
#
loop_
_entity_poly.entity_id
_entity_poly.type
_entity_poly.pdbx_seq_one_letter_code
_entity_poly.pdbx_strand_id
1 'polypeptide(L)'
;MRKVRTLCVLAAVVVAAFALACLLLSPRPPPHGGEGEDAIIASTVSMELPAIACESLFDESYLDAALEDAERLVNSTLQLPRYGELSLQFEYMLNDLANARQAYEAGLYDEALAYVKQCKGYAVKIAVYVELKEGGLNETECLETVLRRVTALRGLWRVLKARVLSLEKGTYRIDDYLAWVPDVENKMFDAMSLLNQTEHAVALYRRALSNATEERGEAGRPAIAYLATAWSLAEGAGEYMDEVDHALRSIPGRLREENRETGEEVERLISEIRNETVHLFKAIGEEASNGTYALVLLKSAEGYVKRADELLASGFKAAALLDYISARALLHAADIHKNTMDPWLHTAPDAPSAEEVWQAKRNAIQEMERAVEKAQELQENGVNPRLGLKLLRELPTYYIYAGDTLLSRYLETGSNWRFLGAAAKIMYTVAEACTRASLDYLLNTLNAGC
;
A
#
# COMPACT_ATOMS: atom_id res chain seq x y z
N MET A 1 20.99 -5.45 -0.35
CA MET A 1 19.65 -4.99 0.09
C MET A 1 18.82 -4.32 -1.02
N ARG A 2 19.43 -3.76 -2.06
CA ARG A 2 18.77 -3.42 -3.34
C ARG A 2 18.12 -4.61 -4.09
N LYS A 3 18.39 -5.86 -3.72
CA LYS A 3 17.83 -7.04 -4.40
C LYS A 3 16.38 -7.33 -4.02
N VAL A 4 15.80 -6.78 -2.95
CA VAL A 4 14.42 -7.11 -2.51
C VAL A 4 13.37 -6.23 -3.17
N ARG A 5 13.57 -4.91 -3.30
CA ARG A 5 12.68 -4.05 -4.11
C ARG A 5 12.84 -4.28 -5.61
N THR A 6 14.05 -4.63 -6.05
CA THR A 6 14.29 -5.10 -7.41
C THR A 6 13.71 -6.50 -7.62
N LEU A 7 13.43 -7.30 -6.57
CA LEU A 7 12.67 -8.54 -6.65
C LEU A 7 11.15 -8.31 -6.66
N CYS A 8 10.62 -7.23 -6.07
CA CYS A 8 9.18 -6.90 -6.20
C CYS A 8 8.87 -6.27 -7.56
N VAL A 9 9.77 -5.44 -8.11
CA VAL A 9 9.62 -4.88 -9.46
C VAL A 9 10.08 -5.87 -10.54
N LEU A 10 11.14 -6.68 -10.34
CA LEU A 10 11.37 -7.82 -11.26
C LEU A 10 10.33 -8.92 -11.07
N ALA A 11 9.73 -9.19 -9.90
CA ALA A 11 8.63 -10.16 -9.84
C ALA A 11 7.38 -9.58 -10.49
N ALA A 12 7.06 -8.30 -10.33
CA ALA A 12 5.93 -7.69 -11.05
C ALA A 12 6.19 -7.60 -12.57
N VAL A 13 7.42 -7.30 -13.00
CA VAL A 13 7.79 -7.22 -14.43
C VAL A 13 8.05 -8.59 -15.05
N VAL A 14 8.52 -9.59 -14.29
CA VAL A 14 8.68 -10.99 -14.74
C VAL A 14 7.33 -11.71 -14.67
N VAL A 15 6.45 -11.44 -13.70
CA VAL A 15 5.07 -11.95 -13.69
C VAL A 15 4.23 -11.25 -14.78
N ALA A 16 4.39 -9.95 -15.00
CA ALA A 16 3.73 -9.25 -16.11
C ALA A 16 4.31 -9.66 -17.49
N ALA A 17 5.63 -9.85 -17.63
CA ALA A 17 6.24 -10.31 -18.90
C ALA A 17 6.06 -11.80 -19.16
N PHE A 18 5.95 -12.65 -18.12
CA PHE A 18 5.59 -14.07 -18.23
C PHE A 18 4.08 -14.23 -18.48
N ALA A 19 3.23 -13.42 -17.85
CA ALA A 19 1.80 -13.34 -18.18
C ALA A 19 1.57 -12.83 -19.61
N LEU A 20 2.32 -11.82 -20.08
CA LEU A 20 2.25 -11.30 -21.45
C LEU A 20 2.83 -12.29 -22.48
N ALA A 21 3.92 -13.01 -22.17
CA ALA A 21 4.48 -14.04 -23.05
C ALA A 21 3.60 -15.30 -23.11
N CYS A 22 2.90 -15.66 -22.02
CA CYS A 22 1.88 -16.71 -22.01
C CYS A 22 0.60 -16.29 -22.76
N LEU A 23 0.26 -15.00 -22.80
CA LEU A 23 -0.85 -14.42 -23.57
C LEU A 23 -0.57 -14.28 -25.08
N LEU A 24 0.69 -14.10 -25.48
CA LEU A 24 1.09 -13.94 -26.90
C LEU A 24 1.39 -15.26 -27.64
N LEU A 25 1.52 -16.39 -26.92
CA LEU A 25 1.93 -17.68 -27.49
C LEU A 25 0.85 -18.78 -27.52
N SER A 26 -0.38 -18.49 -27.09
CA SER A 26 -1.48 -19.46 -27.18
C SER A 26 -2.43 -19.13 -28.33
N PRO A 27 -2.75 -20.08 -29.23
CA PRO A 27 -3.62 -19.84 -30.38
C PRO A 27 -5.06 -19.52 -29.95
N ARG A 28 -5.73 -18.69 -30.77
CA ARG A 28 -7.12 -18.18 -30.71
C ARG A 28 -8.11 -18.99 -29.84
N PRO A 29 -8.97 -18.33 -29.04
CA PRO A 29 -10.03 -19.00 -28.29
C PRO A 29 -11.19 -19.44 -29.22
N PRO A 30 -11.79 -20.63 -29.03
CA PRO A 30 -13.20 -20.88 -29.31
C PRO A 30 -14.07 -20.31 -28.14
N PRO A 31 -15.40 -20.25 -28.29
CA PRO A 31 -16.23 -19.08 -27.96
C PRO A 31 -16.37 -18.79 -26.46
N HIS A 32 -16.82 -17.56 -26.20
CA HIS A 32 -17.40 -17.04 -24.96
C HIS A 32 -17.90 -18.12 -23.98
N GLY A 33 -17.68 -17.89 -22.68
CA GLY A 33 -18.56 -18.47 -21.66
C GLY A 33 -20.01 -18.18 -22.09
N GLY A 34 -20.94 -19.11 -21.89
CA GLY A 34 -22.31 -18.89 -22.36
C GLY A 34 -22.84 -17.54 -21.83
N GLU A 35 -23.75 -16.87 -22.54
CA GLU A 35 -24.26 -15.53 -22.16
C GLU A 35 -24.68 -15.42 -20.68
N GLY A 36 -25.08 -16.53 -20.06
CA GLY A 36 -25.37 -16.61 -18.62
C GLY A 36 -24.16 -16.50 -17.68
N GLU A 37 -22.98 -17.04 -18.04
CA GLU A 37 -21.77 -16.93 -17.22
C GLU A 37 -21.23 -15.50 -17.24
N ASP A 38 -21.14 -14.89 -18.43
CA ASP A 38 -20.71 -13.50 -18.60
C ASP A 38 -21.63 -12.55 -17.81
N ALA A 39 -22.95 -12.81 -17.82
CA ALA A 39 -23.92 -12.04 -17.04
C ALA A 39 -23.71 -12.20 -15.52
N ILE A 40 -23.46 -13.41 -15.01
CA ILE A 40 -23.17 -13.63 -13.59
C ILE A 40 -21.87 -12.92 -13.19
N ILE A 41 -20.84 -12.97 -14.04
CA ILE A 41 -19.55 -12.34 -13.76
C ILE A 41 -19.66 -10.83 -13.77
N ALA A 42 -20.34 -10.25 -14.77
CA ALA A 42 -20.66 -8.83 -14.79
C ALA A 42 -21.43 -8.42 -13.53
N SER A 43 -22.42 -9.22 -13.12
CA SER A 43 -23.18 -8.96 -11.88
C SER A 43 -22.29 -9.05 -10.63
N THR A 44 -21.31 -9.98 -10.63
CA THR A 44 -20.34 -10.15 -9.54
C THR A 44 -19.50 -8.90 -9.40
N VAL A 45 -18.87 -8.43 -10.48
CA VAL A 45 -18.06 -7.20 -10.49
C VAL A 45 -18.89 -5.98 -10.05
N SER A 46 -20.15 -5.90 -10.46
CA SER A 46 -21.03 -4.78 -10.13
C SER A 46 -21.56 -4.76 -8.68
N MET A 47 -21.33 -5.81 -7.89
CA MET A 47 -21.74 -5.78 -6.47
C MET A 47 -20.96 -4.70 -5.73
N GLU A 48 -21.70 -3.78 -5.12
CA GLU A 48 -21.15 -2.68 -4.34
C GLU A 48 -20.62 -3.15 -2.99
N LEU A 49 -19.49 -2.59 -2.59
CA LEU A 49 -18.95 -2.73 -1.25
C LEU A 49 -19.74 -1.84 -0.28
N PRO A 50 -19.94 -2.25 0.98
CA PRO A 50 -20.53 -1.37 1.98
C PRO A 50 -19.64 -0.12 2.14
N ALA A 51 -20.27 1.05 2.21
CA ALA A 51 -19.55 2.30 2.46
C ALA A 51 -19.01 2.29 3.91
N ILE A 52 -17.69 2.13 4.05
CA ILE A 52 -17.00 2.17 5.34
C ILE A 52 -16.51 3.60 5.58
N ALA A 53 -17.27 4.37 6.35
CA ALA A 53 -16.83 5.70 6.77
C ALA A 53 -15.66 5.57 7.75
N CYS A 54 -14.46 5.88 7.29
CA CYS A 54 -13.28 6.05 8.14
C CYS A 54 -12.89 7.53 8.10
N GLU A 55 -12.76 8.15 9.27
CA GLU A 55 -12.26 9.52 9.35
C GLU A 55 -10.86 9.58 8.69
N SER A 56 -10.62 10.56 7.81
CA SER A 56 -9.28 10.77 7.24
C SER A 56 -8.41 11.59 8.21
N LEU A 57 -7.10 11.38 8.13
CA LEU A 57 -6.11 12.21 8.84
C LEU A 57 -6.10 13.65 8.32
N PHE A 58 -6.49 13.84 7.06
CA PHE A 58 -6.42 15.10 6.33
C PHE A 58 -7.82 15.65 6.11
N ASP A 59 -7.93 16.97 6.21
CA ASP A 59 -9.14 17.67 5.79
C ASP A 59 -9.12 17.93 4.27
N GLU A 60 -10.29 18.26 3.71
CA GLU A 60 -10.44 18.58 2.29
C GLU A 60 -9.51 19.72 1.86
N SER A 61 -9.31 20.72 2.72
CA SER A 61 -8.48 21.89 2.40
C SER A 61 -7.01 21.53 2.18
N TYR A 62 -6.49 20.53 2.90
CA TYR A 62 -5.15 20.00 2.68
C TYR A 62 -5.05 19.30 1.32
N LEU A 63 -6.06 18.51 0.97
CA LEU A 63 -6.08 17.75 -0.27
C LEU A 63 -6.27 18.65 -1.51
N ASP A 64 -7.12 19.67 -1.40
CA ASP A 64 -7.30 20.70 -2.43
C ASP A 64 -5.97 21.38 -2.75
N ALA A 65 -5.26 21.84 -1.72
CA ALA A 65 -3.95 22.46 -1.88
C ALA A 65 -2.93 21.51 -2.52
N ALA A 66 -2.95 20.22 -2.16
CA ALA A 66 -2.04 19.21 -2.70
C ALA A 66 -2.33 18.91 -4.18
N LEU A 67 -3.62 18.83 -4.56
CA LEU A 67 -4.06 18.66 -5.95
C LEU A 67 -3.71 19.88 -6.80
N GLU A 68 -4.02 21.09 -6.34
CA GLU A 68 -3.67 22.32 -7.04
C GLU A 68 -2.16 22.44 -7.30
N ASP A 69 -1.34 22.08 -6.29
CA ASP A 69 0.11 22.07 -6.43
C ASP A 69 0.58 21.01 -7.45
N ALA A 70 0.00 19.81 -7.43
CA ALA A 70 0.29 18.75 -8.40
C ALA A 70 -0.07 19.18 -9.82
N GLU A 71 -1.25 19.76 -10.02
CA GLU A 71 -1.70 20.27 -11.32
C GLU A 71 -0.78 21.36 -11.85
N ARG A 72 -0.37 22.30 -10.99
CA ARG A 72 0.59 23.35 -11.34
C ARG A 72 1.93 22.75 -11.78
N LEU A 73 2.45 21.77 -11.02
CA LEU A 73 3.70 21.09 -11.35
C LEU A 73 3.60 20.31 -12.66
N VAL A 74 2.53 19.55 -12.88
CA VAL A 74 2.27 18.83 -14.13
C VAL A 74 2.21 19.80 -15.29
N ASN A 75 1.41 20.87 -15.19
CA ASN A 75 1.27 21.87 -16.24
C ASN A 75 2.60 22.51 -16.62
N SER A 76 3.46 22.83 -15.63
CA SER A 76 4.81 23.33 -15.90
C SER A 76 5.71 22.29 -16.57
N THR A 77 5.61 21.03 -16.16
CA THR A 77 6.39 19.91 -16.70
C THR A 77 5.99 19.59 -18.15
N LEU A 78 4.71 19.76 -18.50
CA LEU A 78 4.21 19.54 -19.86
C LEU A 78 4.77 20.53 -20.89
N GLN A 79 5.26 21.70 -20.45
CA GLN A 79 5.91 22.69 -21.32
C GLN A 79 7.37 22.34 -21.66
N LEU A 80 7.94 21.32 -20.99
CA LEU A 80 9.32 20.92 -21.18
C LEU A 80 9.52 20.06 -22.44
N PRO A 81 10.74 20.06 -23.03
CA PRO A 81 11.10 19.15 -24.11
C PRO A 81 10.80 17.68 -23.81
N ARG A 82 10.27 16.97 -24.80
CA ARG A 82 9.97 15.53 -24.72
C ARG A 82 11.16 14.70 -25.18
N TYR A 83 11.82 14.02 -24.24
CA TYR A 83 12.80 12.98 -24.56
C TYR A 83 12.14 11.59 -24.51
N GLY A 84 12.44 10.74 -25.50
CA GLY A 84 11.88 9.38 -25.58
C GLY A 84 12.16 8.52 -24.33
N GLU A 85 13.28 8.78 -23.64
CA GLU A 85 13.65 8.10 -22.38
C GLU A 85 12.83 8.51 -21.15
N LEU A 86 12.00 9.56 -21.29
CA LEU A 86 11.06 10.04 -20.26
C LEU A 86 9.60 9.75 -20.61
N SER A 87 9.30 9.19 -21.79
CA SER A 87 7.92 9.03 -22.29
C SER A 87 7.04 8.28 -21.30
N LEU A 88 7.56 7.21 -20.70
CA LEU A 88 6.82 6.40 -19.72
C LEU A 88 6.53 7.18 -18.43
N GLN A 89 7.49 7.98 -17.95
CA GLN A 89 7.34 8.80 -16.76
C GLN A 89 6.31 9.92 -16.98
N PHE A 90 6.27 10.49 -18.19
CA PHE A 90 5.22 11.43 -18.56
C PHE A 90 3.82 10.79 -18.59
N GLU A 91 3.72 9.55 -19.08
CA GLU A 91 2.47 8.79 -19.09
C GLU A 91 2.00 8.49 -17.67
N TYR A 92 2.89 7.96 -16.82
CA TYR A 92 2.57 7.71 -15.41
C TYR A 92 2.17 8.97 -14.67
N MET A 93 2.89 10.08 -14.84
CA MET A 93 2.52 11.37 -14.25
C MET A 93 1.10 11.80 -14.61
N LEU A 94 0.69 11.65 -15.87
CA LEU A 94 -0.66 12.02 -16.33
C LEU A 94 -1.74 11.07 -15.81
N ASN A 95 -1.46 9.77 -15.83
CA ASN A 95 -2.38 8.76 -15.30
C ASN A 95 -2.59 8.93 -13.80
N ASP A 96 -1.52 9.18 -13.04
CA ASP A 96 -1.62 9.41 -11.59
C ASP A 96 -2.40 10.69 -11.28
N LEU A 97 -2.25 11.77 -12.06
CA LEU A 97 -3.07 12.97 -11.87
C LEU A 97 -4.57 12.68 -12.15
N ALA A 98 -4.87 11.91 -13.19
CA ALA A 98 -6.25 11.53 -13.51
C ALA A 98 -6.86 10.65 -12.40
N ASN A 99 -6.11 9.66 -11.93
CA ASN A 99 -6.52 8.79 -10.83
C ASN A 99 -6.70 9.58 -9.52
N ALA A 100 -5.83 10.57 -9.25
CA ALA A 100 -5.97 11.44 -8.09
C ALA A 100 -7.30 12.22 -8.11
N ARG A 101 -7.67 12.78 -9.26
CA ARG A 101 -8.95 13.50 -9.43
C ARG A 101 -10.14 12.57 -9.27
N GLN A 102 -10.09 11.39 -9.86
CA GLN A 102 -11.16 10.40 -9.74
C GLN A 102 -11.34 9.93 -8.29
N ALA A 103 -10.25 9.64 -7.59
CA ALA A 103 -10.28 9.28 -6.17
C ALA A 103 -10.81 10.42 -5.30
N TYR A 104 -10.44 11.66 -5.59
CA TYR A 104 -10.95 12.84 -4.91
C TYR A 104 -12.47 12.99 -5.09
N GLU A 105 -12.97 12.91 -6.33
CA GLU A 105 -14.41 12.99 -6.64
C GLU A 105 -15.21 11.86 -5.97
N ALA A 106 -14.57 10.71 -5.73
CA ALA A 106 -15.15 9.57 -5.02
C ALA A 106 -15.07 9.67 -3.48
N GLY A 107 -14.48 10.73 -2.91
CA GLY A 107 -14.29 10.88 -1.46
C GLY A 107 -13.16 10.00 -0.88
N LEU A 108 -12.30 9.43 -1.72
CA LEU A 108 -11.20 8.55 -1.34
C LEU A 108 -9.93 9.36 -1.09
N TYR A 109 -9.96 10.22 -0.08
CA TYR A 109 -8.93 11.26 0.14
C TYR A 109 -7.50 10.74 0.36
N ASP A 110 -7.32 9.66 1.12
CA ASP A 110 -5.99 9.09 1.34
C ASP A 110 -5.40 8.47 0.05
N GLU A 111 -6.26 7.93 -0.81
CA GLU A 111 -5.87 7.37 -2.11
C GLU A 111 -5.54 8.48 -3.12
N ALA A 112 -6.36 9.53 -3.17
CA ALA A 112 -6.09 10.72 -3.97
C ALA A 112 -4.73 11.33 -3.60
N LEU A 113 -4.42 11.44 -2.31
CA LEU A 113 -3.13 11.95 -1.83
C LEU A 113 -1.95 11.04 -2.23
N ALA A 114 -2.14 9.72 -2.24
CA ALA A 114 -1.12 8.79 -2.71
C ALA A 114 -0.80 8.98 -4.20
N TYR A 115 -1.82 9.14 -5.06
CA TYR A 115 -1.64 9.44 -6.47
C TYR A 115 -1.02 10.82 -6.72
N VAL A 116 -1.44 11.84 -5.95
CA VAL A 116 -0.83 13.18 -5.98
C VAL A 116 0.68 13.09 -5.76
N LYS A 117 1.14 12.37 -4.74
CA LYS A 117 2.57 12.21 -4.45
C LYS A 117 3.34 11.53 -5.58
N GLN A 118 2.77 10.46 -6.16
CA GLN A 118 3.41 9.75 -7.27
C GLN A 118 3.55 10.66 -8.49
N CYS A 119 2.47 11.37 -8.84
CA CYS A 119 2.43 12.36 -9.90
C CYS A 119 3.50 13.45 -9.71
N LYS A 120 3.55 14.08 -8.53
CA LYS A 120 4.54 15.12 -8.18
C LYS A 120 5.97 14.58 -8.24
N GLY A 121 6.19 13.36 -7.75
CA GLY A 121 7.47 12.66 -7.83
C GLY A 121 7.97 12.52 -9.27
N TYR A 122 7.09 12.13 -10.21
CA TYR A 122 7.41 12.07 -11.63
C TYR A 122 7.65 13.46 -12.24
N ALA A 123 6.81 14.44 -11.93
CA ALA A 123 6.94 15.81 -12.42
C ALA A 123 8.30 16.43 -12.05
N VAL A 124 8.66 16.36 -10.76
CA VAL A 124 9.97 16.85 -10.25
C VAL A 124 11.12 16.13 -10.93
N LYS A 125 11.03 14.80 -11.07
CA LYS A 125 12.09 14.01 -11.71
C LYS A 125 12.31 14.42 -13.17
N ILE A 126 11.23 14.60 -13.93
CA ILE A 126 11.28 15.03 -15.33
C ILE A 126 11.89 16.44 -15.42
N ALA A 127 11.39 17.39 -14.63
CA ALA A 127 11.87 18.76 -14.62
C ALA A 127 13.37 18.84 -14.33
N VAL A 128 13.82 18.22 -13.24
CA VAL A 128 15.26 18.23 -12.88
C VAL A 128 16.11 17.55 -13.94
N TYR A 129 15.63 16.45 -14.53
CA TYR A 129 16.36 15.76 -15.60
C TYR A 129 16.54 16.66 -16.83
N VAL A 130 15.47 17.32 -17.28
CA VAL A 130 15.49 18.22 -18.44
C VAL A 130 16.43 19.40 -18.19
N GLU A 131 16.30 20.06 -17.03
CA GLU A 131 17.14 21.21 -16.67
C GLU A 131 18.64 20.86 -16.62
N LEU A 132 18.99 19.70 -16.03
CA LEU A 132 20.37 19.21 -16.02
C LEU A 132 20.87 18.87 -17.44
N LYS A 133 20.01 18.29 -18.28
CA LYS A 133 20.38 17.86 -19.62
C LYS A 133 20.57 19.03 -20.58
N GLU A 134 19.74 20.06 -20.46
CA GLU A 134 19.82 21.28 -21.27
C GLU A 134 20.85 22.30 -20.70
N GLY A 135 21.46 21.99 -19.56
CA GLY A 135 22.45 22.86 -18.91
C GLY A 135 21.84 24.07 -18.18
N GLY A 136 20.52 24.09 -17.99
CA GLY A 136 19.81 25.08 -17.17
C GLY A 136 20.07 24.90 -15.67
N LEU A 137 20.45 23.70 -15.23
CA LEU A 137 20.88 23.41 -13.87
C LEU A 137 22.28 22.77 -13.87
N ASN A 138 23.17 23.25 -13.00
CA ASN A 138 24.50 22.66 -12.81
C ASN A 138 24.40 21.40 -11.92
N GLU A 139 25.06 20.31 -12.30
CA GLU A 139 25.06 19.06 -11.53
C GLU A 139 25.64 19.20 -10.11
N THR A 140 26.69 20.01 -9.93
CA THR A 140 27.29 20.26 -8.60
C THR A 140 26.31 21.00 -7.70
N GLU A 141 25.69 22.07 -8.21
CA GLU A 141 24.67 22.84 -7.46
C GLU A 141 23.44 21.99 -7.14
N CYS A 142 23.06 21.12 -8.07
CA CYS A 142 21.97 20.16 -7.88
C CYS A 142 22.30 19.16 -6.78
N LEU A 143 23.50 18.55 -6.79
CA LEU A 143 23.96 17.66 -5.72
C LEU A 143 24.00 18.36 -4.36
N GLU A 144 24.53 19.58 -4.29
CA GLU A 144 24.57 20.36 -3.04
C GLU A 144 23.16 20.65 -2.51
N THR A 145 22.22 20.94 -3.41
CA THR A 145 20.82 21.16 -3.04
C THR A 145 20.17 19.91 -2.48
N VAL A 146 20.37 18.76 -3.13
CA VAL A 146 19.90 17.46 -2.62
C VAL A 146 20.49 17.16 -1.25
N LEU A 147 21.80 17.35 -1.04
CA LEU A 147 22.45 17.07 0.24
C LEU A 147 21.98 17.99 1.37
N ARG A 148 21.78 19.29 1.06
CA ARG A 148 21.20 20.24 2.02
C ARG A 148 19.77 19.84 2.39
N ARG A 149 18.95 19.46 1.39
CA ARG A 149 17.57 19.00 1.59
C ARG A 149 17.52 17.76 2.47
N VAL A 150 18.32 16.73 2.18
CA VAL A 150 18.41 15.52 3.02
C VAL A 150 18.79 15.86 4.46
N THR A 151 19.77 16.74 4.67
CA THR A 151 20.20 17.15 6.00
C THR A 151 19.07 17.82 6.79
N ALA A 152 18.36 18.75 6.15
CA ALA A 152 17.21 19.42 6.74
C ALA A 152 16.08 18.44 7.10
N LEU A 153 15.74 17.53 6.17
CA LEU A 153 14.69 16.53 6.36
C LEU A 153 15.04 15.51 7.46
N ARG A 154 16.31 15.12 7.60
CA ARG A 154 16.76 14.30 8.74
C ARG A 154 16.58 15.05 10.07
N GLY A 155 16.83 16.36 10.09
CA GLY A 155 16.56 17.22 11.25
C GLY A 155 15.08 17.23 11.60
N LEU A 156 14.22 17.52 10.62
CA LEU A 156 12.77 17.54 10.77
C LEU A 156 12.22 16.19 11.25
N TRP A 157 12.67 15.08 10.66
CA TRP A 157 12.25 13.73 11.07
C TRP A 157 12.51 13.46 12.55
N ARG A 158 13.66 13.89 13.09
CA ARG A 158 13.97 13.71 14.53
C ARG A 158 12.99 14.49 15.41
N VAL A 159 12.64 15.71 15.00
CA VAL A 159 11.66 16.55 15.71
C VAL A 159 10.27 15.90 15.68
N LEU A 160 9.82 15.46 14.49
CA LEU A 160 8.53 14.78 14.33
C LEU A 160 8.50 13.46 15.12
N LYS A 161 9.62 12.73 15.16
CA LYS A 161 9.72 11.47 15.91
C LYS A 161 9.60 11.72 17.41
N ALA A 162 10.24 12.76 17.92
CA ALA A 162 10.10 13.13 19.33
C ALA A 162 8.63 13.49 19.69
N ARG A 163 7.89 14.10 18.76
CA ARG A 163 6.45 14.36 18.93
C ARG A 163 5.63 13.08 18.92
N VAL A 164 5.87 12.15 18.00
CA VAL A 164 5.21 10.83 18.02
C VAL A 164 5.46 10.11 19.34
N LEU A 165 6.72 10.03 19.79
CA LEU A 165 7.08 9.41 21.07
C LEU A 165 6.46 10.11 22.29
N SER A 166 6.10 11.39 22.17
CA SER A 166 5.37 12.08 23.24
C SER A 166 3.92 11.63 23.35
N LEU A 167 3.32 11.16 22.25
CA LEU A 167 1.97 10.57 22.26
C LEU A 167 1.95 9.23 23.00
N GLU A 168 3.02 8.41 22.91
CA GLU A 168 3.12 7.16 23.69
C GLU A 168 3.06 7.39 25.20
N LYS A 169 3.50 8.56 25.67
CA LYS A 169 3.50 8.94 27.09
C LYS A 169 2.18 9.56 27.54
N GLY A 170 1.23 9.74 26.61
CA GLY A 170 -0.09 10.24 26.91
C GLY A 170 -1.00 9.17 27.52
N THR A 171 -2.15 9.62 28.00
CA THR A 171 -3.26 8.75 28.37
C THR A 171 -4.36 8.92 27.33
N TYR A 172 -4.44 7.97 26.40
CA TYR A 172 -5.38 7.95 25.30
C TYR A 172 -6.05 6.58 25.22
N ARG A 173 -7.30 6.56 24.77
CA ARG A 173 -7.96 5.31 24.40
C ARG A 173 -7.15 4.61 23.31
N ILE A 174 -6.94 3.31 23.52
CA ILE A 174 -6.12 2.50 22.62
C ILE A 174 -6.69 2.46 21.20
N ASP A 175 -8.02 2.42 21.06
CA ASP A 175 -8.71 2.43 19.77
C ASP A 175 -8.42 3.72 18.99
N ASP A 176 -8.57 4.88 19.63
CA ASP A 176 -8.30 6.18 19.01
C ASP A 176 -6.81 6.33 18.67
N TYR A 177 -5.93 5.91 19.58
CA TYR A 177 -4.50 5.94 19.35
C TYR A 177 -4.10 5.09 18.13
N LEU A 178 -4.59 3.85 18.06
CA LEU A 178 -4.28 2.90 16.98
C LEU A 178 -5.03 3.20 15.68
N ALA A 179 -6.14 3.93 15.71
CA ALA A 179 -6.76 4.44 14.49
C ALA A 179 -5.85 5.44 13.77
N TRP A 180 -5.12 6.29 14.51
CA TRP A 180 -4.45 7.46 13.96
C TRP A 180 -2.92 7.40 13.91
N VAL A 181 -2.28 6.98 15.00
CA VAL A 181 -0.82 7.04 15.14
C VAL A 181 -0.08 6.09 14.19
N PRO A 182 -0.57 4.88 13.87
CA PRO A 182 0.08 4.00 12.91
C PRO A 182 0.31 4.63 11.53
N ASP A 183 -0.61 5.46 11.04
CA ASP A 183 -0.44 6.11 9.74
C ASP A 183 0.65 7.16 9.75
N VAL A 184 0.78 7.89 10.87
CA VAL A 184 1.88 8.83 11.08
C VAL A 184 3.20 8.09 11.14
N GLU A 185 3.28 7.00 11.91
CA GLU A 185 4.47 6.17 12.02
C GLU A 185 4.87 5.54 10.67
N ASN A 186 3.89 5.02 9.91
CA ASN A 186 4.10 4.47 8.57
C ASN A 186 4.65 5.52 7.61
N LYS A 187 4.04 6.72 7.56
CA LYS A 187 4.53 7.84 6.75
C LYS A 187 5.94 8.26 7.16
N MET A 188 6.24 8.30 8.45
CA MET A 188 7.58 8.60 8.96
C MET A 188 8.62 7.52 8.58
N PHE A 189 8.23 6.25 8.59
CA PHE A 189 9.06 5.14 8.16
C PHE A 189 9.35 5.20 6.65
N ASP A 190 8.33 5.49 5.84
CA ASP A 190 8.45 5.67 4.39
C ASP A 190 9.33 6.87 4.04
N ALA A 191 9.17 7.99 4.74
CA ALA A 191 10.01 9.16 4.57
C ALA A 191 11.49 8.85 4.83
N MET A 192 11.80 8.10 5.91
CA MET A 192 13.17 7.64 6.18
C MET A 192 13.68 6.68 5.10
N SER A 193 12.81 5.80 4.58
CA SER A 193 13.13 4.93 3.45
C SER A 193 13.52 5.73 2.20
N LEU A 194 12.79 6.81 1.89
CA LEU A 194 13.08 7.70 0.76
C LEU A 194 14.37 8.49 0.96
N LEU A 195 14.65 8.96 2.19
CA LEU A 195 15.94 9.61 2.51
C LEU A 195 17.12 8.66 2.30
N ASN A 196 17.01 7.41 2.77
CA ASN A 196 18.06 6.41 2.57
C ASN A 196 18.23 6.06 1.08
N GLN A 197 17.13 6.02 0.30
CA GLN A 197 17.20 5.83 -1.15
C GLN A 197 17.80 7.02 -1.88
N THR A 198 17.55 8.24 -1.41
CA THR A 198 18.14 9.48 -1.90
C THR A 198 19.66 9.43 -1.77
N GLU A 199 20.17 9.11 -0.59
CA GLU A 199 21.61 8.94 -0.33
C GLU A 199 22.20 7.83 -1.21
N HIS A 200 21.44 6.76 -1.44
CA HIS A 200 21.87 5.69 -2.32
C HIS A 200 21.90 6.08 -3.81
N ALA A 201 20.99 6.94 -4.25
CA ALA A 201 20.99 7.52 -5.59
C ALA A 201 22.18 8.48 -5.75
N VAL A 202 22.48 9.31 -4.75
CA VAL A 202 23.69 10.14 -4.70
C VAL A 202 24.97 9.29 -4.77
N ALA A 203 25.02 8.17 -4.05
CA ALA A 203 26.15 7.26 -4.12
C ALA A 203 26.33 6.64 -5.52
N LEU A 204 25.23 6.31 -6.20
CA LEU A 204 25.27 5.86 -7.59
C LEU A 204 25.74 6.96 -8.55
N TYR A 205 25.27 8.19 -8.35
CA TYR A 205 25.72 9.35 -9.11
C TYR A 205 27.24 9.53 -9.00
N ARG A 206 27.78 9.58 -7.78
CA ARG A 206 29.24 9.71 -7.54
C ARG A 206 30.03 8.55 -8.16
N ARG A 207 29.51 7.33 -8.10
CA ARG A 207 30.14 6.17 -8.74
C ARG A 207 30.11 6.26 -10.26
N ALA A 208 29.00 6.74 -10.84
CA ALA A 208 28.88 6.95 -12.27
C ALA A 208 29.89 8.01 -12.75
N LEU A 209 30.04 9.12 -12.01
CA LEU A 209 31.06 10.14 -12.29
C LEU A 209 32.49 9.57 -12.23
N SER A 210 32.82 8.82 -11.18
CA SER A 210 34.16 8.23 -11.01
C SER A 210 34.53 7.21 -12.10
N ASN A 211 33.53 6.61 -12.77
CA ASN A 211 33.73 5.63 -13.83
C ASN A 211 33.70 6.26 -15.23
N ALA A 212 33.35 7.55 -15.35
CA ALA A 212 33.40 8.28 -16.60
C ALA A 212 34.86 8.71 -16.85
N THR A 213 35.60 7.93 -17.66
CA THR A 213 36.87 8.40 -18.24
C THR A 213 36.60 9.46 -19.32
N GLU A 214 37.53 10.41 -19.50
CA GLU A 214 37.44 11.60 -20.39
C GLU A 214 37.08 11.30 -21.88
N GLU A 215 37.13 10.05 -22.34
CA GLU A 215 37.00 9.69 -23.76
C GLU A 215 35.59 9.27 -24.24
N ARG A 216 34.52 9.43 -23.47
CA ARG A 216 33.16 9.12 -23.96
C ARG A 216 32.16 10.24 -23.69
N GLY A 217 32.20 11.26 -24.55
CA GLY A 217 31.27 12.39 -24.63
C GLY A 217 29.78 12.07 -24.89
N GLU A 218 29.36 10.81 -24.74
CA GLU A 218 27.93 10.42 -24.75
C GLU A 218 27.53 9.53 -23.56
N ALA A 219 28.50 9.09 -22.72
CA ALA A 219 28.28 8.19 -21.59
C ALA A 219 28.05 8.91 -20.24
N GLY A 220 27.99 10.24 -20.21
CA GLY A 220 27.60 11.04 -19.02
C GLY A 220 26.11 11.00 -18.66
N ARG A 221 25.26 10.42 -19.52
CA ARG A 221 23.79 10.42 -19.39
C ARG A 221 23.20 9.63 -18.19
N PRO A 222 23.81 8.55 -17.67
CA PRO A 222 23.27 7.83 -16.50
C PRO A 222 23.39 8.61 -15.19
N ALA A 223 24.37 9.52 -15.08
CA ALA A 223 24.64 10.27 -13.85
C ALA A 223 23.52 11.28 -13.56
N ILE A 224 23.11 12.06 -14.56
CA ILE A 224 21.99 13.01 -14.47
C ILE A 224 20.69 12.32 -14.02
N ALA A 225 20.40 11.12 -14.52
CA ALA A 225 19.21 10.36 -14.11
C ALA A 225 19.23 9.98 -12.62
N TYR A 226 20.39 9.62 -12.07
CA TYR A 226 20.54 9.36 -10.63
C TYR A 226 20.36 10.61 -9.80
N LEU A 227 20.86 11.75 -10.27
CA LEU A 227 20.75 13.02 -9.58
C LEU A 227 19.31 13.56 -9.57
N ALA A 228 18.63 13.51 -10.71
CA ALA A 228 17.20 13.82 -10.82
C ALA A 228 16.33 12.87 -9.96
N THR A 229 16.69 11.58 -9.91
CA THR A 229 16.03 10.62 -9.02
C THR A 229 16.28 10.95 -7.55
N ALA A 230 17.50 11.34 -7.18
CA ALA A 230 17.81 11.74 -5.81
C ALA A 230 16.98 12.96 -5.37
N TRP A 231 16.84 13.96 -6.24
CA TRP A 231 15.99 15.13 -5.95
C TRP A 231 14.53 14.74 -5.75
N SER A 232 13.95 13.99 -6.69
CA SER A 232 12.56 13.52 -6.61
C SER A 232 12.29 12.72 -5.33
N LEU A 233 13.20 11.81 -4.94
CA LEU A 233 13.08 11.06 -3.69
C LEU A 233 13.17 11.95 -2.44
N ALA A 234 14.02 12.98 -2.47
CA ALA A 234 14.14 13.95 -1.37
C ALA A 234 12.86 14.78 -1.21
N GLU A 235 12.24 15.21 -2.32
CA GLU A 235 10.97 15.93 -2.26
C GLU A 235 9.83 15.04 -1.81
N GLY A 236 9.74 13.81 -2.30
CA GLY A 236 8.75 12.84 -1.80
C GLY A 236 8.92 12.58 -0.29
N ALA A 237 10.16 12.50 0.20
CA ALA A 237 10.41 12.41 1.65
C ALA A 237 9.90 13.66 2.39
N GLY A 238 10.08 14.85 1.82
CA GLY A 238 9.54 16.11 2.35
C GLY A 238 8.02 16.11 2.45
N GLU A 239 7.33 15.68 1.40
CA GLU A 239 5.86 15.57 1.37
C GLU A 239 5.34 14.67 2.50
N TYR A 240 5.96 13.51 2.72
CA TYR A 240 5.60 12.66 3.86
C TYR A 240 5.85 13.34 5.22
N MET A 241 6.90 14.16 5.37
CA MET A 241 7.12 14.90 6.62
C MET A 241 6.08 16.00 6.82
N ASP A 242 5.68 16.67 5.75
CA ASP A 242 4.65 17.73 5.80
C ASP A 242 3.28 17.13 6.17
N GLU A 243 2.94 15.96 5.59
CA GLU A 243 1.78 15.16 5.98
C GLU A 243 1.83 14.77 7.46
N VAL A 244 2.98 14.27 7.92
CA VAL A 244 3.19 13.89 9.33
C VAL A 244 3.05 15.10 10.25
N ASP A 245 3.61 16.26 9.90
CA ASP A 245 3.49 17.46 10.72
C ASP A 245 2.04 17.95 10.79
N HIS A 246 1.31 17.93 9.67
CA HIS A 246 -0.12 18.26 9.64
C HIS A 246 -0.92 17.29 10.53
N ALA A 247 -0.75 15.98 10.34
CA ALA A 247 -1.42 14.95 11.13
C ALA A 247 -1.10 15.09 12.64
N LEU A 248 0.15 15.31 13.00
CA LEU A 248 0.54 15.48 14.41
C LEU A 248 -0.02 16.75 15.05
N ARG A 249 -0.42 17.76 14.27
CA ARG A 249 -1.12 18.95 14.79
C ARG A 249 -2.60 18.67 15.04
N SER A 250 -3.23 17.77 14.27
CA SER A 250 -4.64 17.42 14.41
C SER A 250 -4.90 16.35 15.49
N ILE A 251 -3.96 15.42 15.69
CA ILE A 251 -4.12 14.26 16.58
C ILE A 251 -4.42 14.62 18.06
N PRO A 252 -3.71 15.54 18.75
CA PRO A 252 -3.96 15.80 20.17
C PRO A 252 -5.37 16.31 20.50
N GLY A 253 -6.05 16.96 19.54
CA GLY A 253 -7.46 17.33 19.69
C GLY A 253 -8.40 16.13 19.58
N ARG A 254 -8.04 15.14 18.77
CA ARG A 254 -8.83 13.93 18.48
C ARG A 254 -8.71 12.84 19.55
N LEU A 255 -7.62 12.82 20.31
CA LEU A 255 -7.33 11.78 21.32
C LEU A 255 -7.80 12.10 22.75
N ARG A 256 -8.60 13.15 22.99
CA ARG A 256 -8.92 13.57 24.36
C ARG A 256 -9.85 12.60 25.08
N GLU A 257 -9.31 11.76 25.97
CA GLU A 257 -10.02 11.09 27.07
C GLU A 257 -9.01 10.53 28.09
N GLU A 258 -9.37 10.53 29.38
CA GLU A 258 -8.50 10.07 30.48
C GLU A 258 -8.75 8.58 30.75
N ASN A 259 -7.72 7.75 30.57
CA ASN A 259 -7.18 6.84 31.58
C ASN A 259 -6.28 5.76 30.96
N ARG A 260 -5.19 5.44 31.68
CA ARG A 260 -4.08 4.49 31.38
C ARG A 260 -3.01 5.01 30.41
N GLU A 261 -1.74 4.68 30.70
CA GLU A 261 -0.61 5.02 29.82
C GLU A 261 -0.69 4.21 28.53
N THR A 262 -0.85 4.89 27.40
CA THR A 262 -1.10 4.25 26.10
C THR A 262 0.08 3.41 25.62
N GLY A 263 1.32 3.84 25.91
CA GLY A 263 2.53 3.13 25.51
C GLY A 263 2.65 1.72 26.11
N GLU A 264 2.34 1.55 27.41
CA GLU A 264 2.43 0.24 28.07
C GLU A 264 1.40 -0.75 27.51
N GLU A 265 0.20 -0.28 27.21
CA GLU A 265 -0.86 -1.10 26.63
C GLU A 265 -0.51 -1.57 25.21
N VAL A 266 0.06 -0.69 24.39
CA VAL A 266 0.54 -1.07 23.04
C VAL A 266 1.62 -2.16 23.14
N GLU A 267 2.58 -2.03 24.07
CA GLU A 267 3.64 -3.05 24.26
C GLU A 267 3.09 -4.40 24.72
N ARG A 268 2.08 -4.39 25.60
CA ARG A 268 1.37 -5.60 26.02
C ARG A 268 0.70 -6.29 24.83
N LEU A 269 -0.06 -5.54 24.02
CA LEU A 269 -0.73 -6.06 22.83
C LEU A 269 0.24 -6.60 21.79
N ILE A 270 1.37 -5.91 21.55
CA ILE A 270 2.43 -6.42 20.67
C ILE A 270 2.93 -7.78 21.16
N SER A 271 3.20 -7.90 22.47
CA SER A 271 3.72 -9.14 23.04
C SER A 271 2.73 -10.30 22.87
N GLU A 272 1.44 -10.06 23.11
CA GLU A 272 0.36 -11.04 22.95
C GLU A 272 0.21 -11.48 21.49
N ILE A 273 -0.01 -10.53 20.58
CA ILE A 273 -0.25 -10.85 19.16
C ILE A 273 0.98 -11.46 18.51
N ARG A 274 2.18 -10.96 18.82
CA ARG A 274 3.41 -11.50 18.25
C ARG A 274 3.58 -12.97 18.63
N ASN A 275 3.35 -13.33 19.89
CA ASN A 275 3.43 -14.71 20.34
C ASN A 275 2.43 -15.61 19.61
N GLU A 276 1.16 -15.19 19.53
CA GLU A 276 0.14 -15.92 18.77
C GLU A 276 0.50 -16.06 17.29
N THR A 277 0.99 -15.00 16.67
CA THR A 277 1.40 -14.96 15.26
C THR A 277 2.54 -15.96 15.00
N VAL A 278 3.54 -16.02 15.88
CA VAL A 278 4.64 -17.00 15.79
C VAL A 278 4.12 -18.43 15.94
N HIS A 279 3.18 -18.68 16.85
CA HIS A 279 2.57 -20.00 17.02
C HIS A 279 1.78 -20.44 15.78
N LEU A 280 0.95 -19.55 15.22
CA LEU A 280 0.20 -19.82 14.00
C LEU A 280 1.13 -20.08 12.80
N PHE A 281 2.20 -19.29 12.67
CA PHE A 281 3.22 -19.50 11.64
C PHE A 281 3.79 -20.91 11.67
N LYS A 282 4.16 -21.38 12.86
CA LYS A 282 4.72 -22.72 13.03
C LYS A 282 3.70 -23.79 12.69
N ALA A 283 2.49 -23.69 13.24
CA ALA A 283 1.43 -24.69 13.03
C ALA A 283 1.07 -24.82 11.54
N ILE A 284 0.80 -23.71 10.86
CA ILE A 284 0.40 -23.70 9.45
C ILE A 284 1.59 -24.10 8.57
N GLY A 285 2.81 -23.67 8.89
CA GLY A 285 4.02 -24.04 8.14
C GLY A 285 4.36 -25.54 8.21
N GLU A 286 3.98 -26.23 9.29
CA GLU A 286 4.14 -27.69 9.44
C GLU A 286 3.06 -28.47 8.66
N GLU A 287 1.87 -27.88 8.46
CA GLU A 287 0.73 -28.52 7.80
C GLU A 287 0.59 -28.19 6.30
N ALA A 288 1.07 -27.03 5.85
CA ALA A 288 0.89 -26.55 4.48
C ALA A 288 1.67 -27.41 3.47
N SER A 289 0.96 -27.96 2.49
CA SER A 289 1.56 -28.74 1.41
C SER A 289 2.14 -27.85 0.30
N ASN A 290 3.21 -28.32 -0.36
CA ASN A 290 3.78 -27.64 -1.52
C ASN A 290 2.73 -27.46 -2.63
N GLY A 291 2.62 -26.25 -3.19
CA GLY A 291 1.65 -25.92 -4.25
C GLY A 291 0.28 -25.46 -3.75
N THR A 292 0.11 -25.26 -2.44
CA THR A 292 -1.14 -24.73 -1.86
C THR A 292 -1.10 -23.21 -1.73
N TYR A 293 -2.27 -22.58 -1.81
CA TYR A 293 -2.41 -21.13 -1.68
C TYR A 293 -2.05 -20.63 -0.26
N ALA A 294 -2.16 -21.47 0.76
CA ALA A 294 -1.69 -21.16 2.11
C ALA A 294 -0.21 -20.76 2.17
N LEU A 295 0.66 -21.29 1.29
CA LEU A 295 2.06 -20.87 1.22
C LEU A 295 2.22 -19.44 0.71
N VAL A 296 1.35 -18.98 -0.19
CA VAL A 296 1.32 -17.59 -0.68
C VAL A 296 0.92 -16.65 0.46
N LEU A 297 -0.10 -17.04 1.23
CA LEU A 297 -0.58 -16.28 2.39
C LEU A 297 0.46 -16.26 3.52
N LEU A 298 1.12 -17.39 3.81
CA LEU A 298 2.23 -17.47 4.77
C LEU A 298 3.37 -16.52 4.41
N LYS A 299 3.79 -16.51 3.14
CA LYS A 299 4.84 -15.60 2.66
C LYS A 299 4.42 -14.13 2.74
N SER A 300 3.15 -13.85 2.48
CA SER A 300 2.60 -12.50 2.62
C SER A 300 2.61 -12.05 4.08
N ALA A 301 2.14 -12.91 5.00
CA ALA A 301 2.21 -12.70 6.44
C ALA A 301 3.68 -12.52 6.92
N GLU A 302 4.64 -13.24 6.34
CA GLU A 302 6.06 -13.14 6.71
C GLU A 302 6.60 -11.74 6.36
N GLY A 303 6.14 -11.19 5.23
CA GLY A 303 6.40 -9.81 4.84
C GLY A 303 5.93 -8.80 5.88
N TYR A 304 4.69 -8.96 6.38
CA TYR A 304 4.15 -8.11 7.44
C TYR A 304 4.91 -8.27 8.77
N VAL A 305 5.19 -9.50 9.22
CA VAL A 305 5.98 -9.74 10.45
C VAL A 305 7.36 -9.10 10.36
N LYS A 306 8.04 -9.27 9.22
CA LYS A 306 9.36 -8.67 9.01
C LYS A 306 9.29 -7.14 9.06
N ARG A 307 8.29 -6.55 8.42
CA ARG A 307 8.09 -5.09 8.47
C ARG A 307 7.76 -4.62 9.88
N ALA A 308 6.92 -5.35 10.62
CA ALA A 308 6.65 -5.08 12.04
C ALA A 308 7.92 -5.08 12.88
N ASP A 309 8.79 -6.09 12.70
CA ASP A 309 10.08 -6.15 13.41
C ASP A 309 11.01 -4.96 13.03
N GLU A 310 11.01 -4.53 11.77
CA GLU A 310 11.76 -3.34 11.31
C GLU A 310 11.20 -2.03 11.90
N LEU A 311 9.88 -1.91 12.00
CA LEU A 311 9.18 -0.79 12.63
C LEU A 311 9.48 -0.75 14.14
N LEU A 312 9.41 -1.88 14.84
CA LEU A 312 9.79 -1.99 16.25
C LEU A 312 11.24 -1.61 16.50
N ALA A 313 12.17 -2.09 15.67
CA ALA A 313 13.58 -1.71 15.75
C ALA A 313 13.78 -0.21 15.52
N SER A 314 12.86 0.42 14.79
CA SER A 314 12.83 1.87 14.57
C SER A 314 12.08 2.63 15.66
N GLY A 315 11.46 1.95 16.62
CA GLY A 315 10.69 2.53 17.72
C GLY A 315 9.29 3.01 17.31
N PHE A 316 8.69 2.41 16.28
CA PHE A 316 7.32 2.69 15.82
C PHE A 316 6.41 1.52 16.21
N LYS A 317 5.79 1.63 17.39
CA LYS A 317 5.07 0.52 18.01
C LYS A 317 3.65 0.36 17.46
N ALA A 318 2.97 1.47 17.20
CA ALA A 318 1.58 1.45 16.76
C ALA A 318 1.44 0.84 15.36
N ALA A 319 2.31 1.23 14.43
CA ALA A 319 2.42 0.67 13.09
C ALA A 319 2.84 -0.79 13.12
N ALA A 320 3.80 -1.16 13.97
CA ALA A 320 4.20 -2.55 14.12
C ALA A 320 3.05 -3.43 14.62
N LEU A 321 2.23 -2.92 15.55
CA LEU A 321 1.06 -3.63 16.05
C LEU A 321 0.05 -3.90 14.93
N LEU A 322 -0.25 -2.92 14.07
CA LEU A 322 -1.14 -3.14 12.92
C LEU A 322 -0.57 -4.16 11.92
N ASP A 323 0.74 -4.15 11.68
CA ASP A 323 1.38 -5.15 10.82
C ASP A 323 1.27 -6.56 11.42
N TYR A 324 1.38 -6.72 12.74
CA TYR A 324 1.14 -8.02 13.38
C TYR A 324 -0.34 -8.45 13.31
N ILE A 325 -1.29 -7.53 13.49
CA ILE A 325 -2.72 -7.81 13.31
C ILE A 325 -2.99 -8.28 11.87
N SER A 326 -2.41 -7.58 10.89
CA SER A 326 -2.50 -7.92 9.47
C SER A 326 -1.90 -9.29 9.17
N ALA A 327 -0.70 -9.57 9.69
CA ALA A 327 -0.07 -10.88 9.56
C ALA A 327 -0.95 -11.99 10.15
N ARG A 328 -1.52 -11.78 11.35
CA ARG A 328 -2.40 -12.74 12.02
C ARG A 328 -3.67 -12.99 11.20
N ALA A 329 -4.30 -11.96 10.65
CA ALA A 329 -5.47 -12.11 9.78
C ALA A 329 -5.16 -12.97 8.54
N LEU A 330 -3.99 -12.76 7.92
CA LEU A 330 -3.52 -13.58 6.80
C LEU A 330 -3.21 -15.03 7.19
N LEU A 331 -2.70 -15.27 8.39
CA LEU A 331 -2.48 -16.63 8.90
C LEU A 331 -3.79 -17.38 9.13
N HIS A 332 -4.82 -16.72 9.66
CA HIS A 332 -6.15 -17.32 9.76
C HIS A 332 -6.72 -17.69 8.38
N ALA A 333 -6.55 -16.81 7.38
CA ALA A 333 -6.90 -17.12 6.00
C ALA A 333 -6.05 -18.28 5.44
N ALA A 334 -4.76 -18.37 5.79
CA ALA A 334 -3.88 -19.44 5.38
C ALA A 334 -4.31 -20.81 5.93
N ASP A 335 -4.77 -20.87 7.19
CA ASP A 335 -5.28 -22.11 7.78
C ASP A 335 -6.55 -22.61 7.05
N ILE A 336 -7.46 -21.70 6.70
CA ILE A 336 -8.66 -22.03 5.88
C ILE A 336 -8.25 -22.59 4.51
N HIS A 337 -7.22 -22.02 3.90
CA HIS A 337 -6.77 -22.37 2.54
C HIS A 337 -5.63 -23.40 2.49
N LYS A 338 -5.33 -24.12 3.58
CA LYS A 338 -4.21 -25.07 3.65
C LYS A 338 -4.29 -26.24 2.67
N ASN A 339 -5.49 -26.56 2.21
CA ASN A 339 -5.75 -27.61 1.22
C ASN A 339 -6.20 -27.04 -0.14
N THR A 340 -6.30 -25.71 -0.27
CA THR A 340 -6.64 -25.06 -1.54
C THR A 340 -5.40 -24.98 -2.41
N MET A 341 -5.45 -25.57 -3.61
CA MET A 341 -4.34 -25.48 -4.57
C MET A 341 -4.13 -24.05 -5.04
N ASP A 342 -2.87 -23.65 -5.19
CA ASP A 342 -2.49 -22.38 -5.77
C ASP A 342 -2.87 -22.37 -7.27
N PRO A 343 -3.83 -21.54 -7.70
CA PRO A 343 -4.26 -21.52 -9.09
C PRO A 343 -3.16 -21.00 -10.03
N TRP A 344 -2.15 -20.29 -9.52
CA TRP A 344 -0.99 -19.82 -10.30
C TRP A 344 0.04 -20.93 -10.57
N LEU A 345 0.04 -22.03 -9.80
CA LEU A 345 0.99 -23.14 -9.95
C LEU A 345 0.40 -24.37 -10.63
N HIS A 346 -0.93 -24.48 -10.70
CA HIS A 346 -1.63 -25.64 -11.24
C HIS A 346 -2.66 -25.24 -12.29
N THR A 347 -2.77 -26.03 -13.37
CA THR A 347 -3.97 -25.98 -14.23
C THR A 347 -5.14 -26.45 -13.38
N ALA A 348 -5.96 -25.52 -12.91
CA ALA A 348 -7.07 -25.75 -11.96
C ALA A 348 -7.85 -27.02 -12.34
N PRO A 349 -7.71 -28.14 -11.59
CA PRO A 349 -8.39 -29.38 -11.94
C PRO A 349 -9.91 -29.27 -11.72
N ASP A 350 -10.34 -28.41 -10.81
CA ASP A 350 -11.74 -28.09 -10.52
C ASP A 350 -11.96 -26.57 -10.67
N ALA A 351 -12.26 -26.14 -11.89
CA ALA A 351 -12.59 -24.73 -12.14
C ALA A 351 -13.97 -24.42 -11.53
N PRO A 352 -14.11 -23.38 -10.68
CA PRO A 352 -15.39 -23.04 -10.10
C PRO A 352 -16.37 -22.56 -11.18
N SER A 353 -17.64 -22.80 -10.95
CA SER A 353 -18.72 -22.15 -11.71
C SER A 353 -18.78 -20.65 -11.42
N ALA A 354 -19.34 -19.87 -12.35
CA ALA A 354 -19.59 -18.44 -12.15
C ALA A 354 -20.44 -18.17 -10.89
N GLU A 355 -21.39 -19.05 -10.60
CA GLU A 355 -22.22 -18.98 -9.39
C GLU A 355 -21.39 -19.15 -8.10
N GLU A 356 -20.40 -20.04 -8.09
CA GLU A 356 -19.52 -20.19 -6.92
C GLU A 356 -18.64 -18.97 -6.68
N VAL A 357 -18.18 -18.32 -7.75
CA VAL A 357 -17.39 -17.07 -7.65
C VAL A 357 -18.28 -15.94 -7.13
N TRP A 358 -19.47 -15.81 -7.69
CA TRP A 358 -20.50 -14.85 -7.27
C TRP A 358 -20.87 -15.03 -5.79
N GLN A 359 -21.15 -16.27 -5.37
CA GLN A 359 -21.50 -16.58 -3.99
C GLN A 359 -20.35 -16.28 -3.02
N ALA A 360 -19.09 -16.52 -3.43
CA ALA A 360 -17.94 -16.17 -2.61
C ALA A 360 -17.82 -14.65 -2.40
N LYS A 361 -18.00 -13.83 -3.46
CA LYS A 361 -18.03 -12.37 -3.31
C LYS A 361 -19.19 -11.93 -2.43
N ARG A 362 -20.38 -12.50 -2.64
CA ARG A 362 -21.56 -12.21 -1.84
C ARG A 362 -21.35 -12.48 -0.35
N ASN A 363 -20.74 -13.62 0.00
CA ASN A 363 -20.43 -13.94 1.39
C ASN A 363 -19.45 -12.93 2.01
N ALA A 364 -18.41 -12.55 1.26
CA ALA A 364 -17.43 -11.56 1.72
C ALA A 364 -18.09 -10.19 1.98
N ILE A 365 -18.94 -9.72 1.06
CA ILE A 365 -19.69 -8.47 1.22
C ILE A 365 -20.63 -8.55 2.43
N GLN A 366 -21.39 -9.63 2.56
CA GLN A 366 -22.31 -9.81 3.70
C GLN A 366 -21.59 -9.84 5.04
N GLU A 367 -20.39 -10.43 5.10
CA GLU A 367 -19.60 -10.43 6.32
C GLU A 367 -19.07 -9.02 6.65
N MET A 368 -18.68 -8.25 5.63
CA MET A 368 -18.30 -6.85 5.81
C MET A 368 -19.48 -5.99 6.24
N GLU A 369 -20.66 -6.18 5.67
CA GLU A 369 -21.90 -5.50 6.08
C GLU A 369 -22.20 -5.75 7.56
N ARG A 370 -22.16 -7.01 8.00
CA ARG A 370 -22.34 -7.37 9.42
C ARG A 370 -21.30 -6.71 10.32
N ALA A 371 -20.05 -6.65 9.87
CA ALA A 371 -18.98 -6.00 10.62
C ALA A 371 -19.22 -4.49 10.77
N VAL A 372 -19.70 -3.83 9.70
CA VAL A 372 -20.06 -2.40 9.71
C VAL A 372 -21.28 -2.14 10.59
N GLU A 373 -22.34 -2.94 10.48
CA GLU A 373 -23.51 -2.85 11.36
C GLU A 373 -23.09 -3.01 12.83
N LYS A 374 -22.22 -3.97 13.12
CA LYS A 374 -21.73 -4.18 14.48
C LYS A 374 -20.92 -3.00 15.02
N ALA A 375 -20.11 -2.38 14.17
CA ALA A 375 -19.38 -1.16 14.50
C ALA A 375 -20.34 0.01 14.78
N GLN A 376 -21.41 0.15 14.01
CA GLN A 376 -22.45 1.16 14.24
C GLN A 376 -23.20 0.93 15.56
N GLU A 377 -23.58 -0.32 15.86
CA GLU A 377 -24.20 -0.68 17.15
C GLU A 377 -23.29 -0.27 18.33
N LEU A 378 -21.98 -0.51 18.22
CA LEU A 378 -21.03 -0.10 19.26
C LEU A 378 -21.00 1.42 19.43
N GLN A 379 -21.02 2.16 18.32
CA GLN A 379 -21.04 3.63 18.33
C GLN A 379 -22.30 4.18 19.02
N GLU A 380 -23.46 3.59 18.76
CA GLU A 380 -24.72 3.93 19.44
C GLU A 380 -24.65 3.66 20.96
N ASN A 381 -23.88 2.65 21.37
CA ASN A 381 -23.63 2.31 22.77
C ASN A 381 -22.47 3.12 23.40
N GLY A 382 -21.95 4.14 22.72
CA GLY A 382 -20.90 5.03 23.23
C GLY A 382 -19.47 4.52 23.03
N VAL A 383 -19.27 3.40 22.33
CA VAL A 383 -17.95 2.88 21.95
C VAL A 383 -17.66 3.28 20.52
N ASN A 384 -16.68 4.16 20.27
CA ASN A 384 -16.28 4.50 18.91
C ASN A 384 -15.26 3.46 18.39
N PRO A 385 -15.58 2.61 17.39
CA PRO A 385 -14.70 1.54 16.93
C PRO A 385 -13.90 1.98 15.69
N ARG A 386 -13.15 3.10 15.81
CA ARG A 386 -12.43 3.71 14.70
C ARG A 386 -11.39 2.75 14.11
N LEU A 387 -10.66 2.04 14.97
CA LEU A 387 -9.69 1.03 14.53
C LEU A 387 -10.40 -0.15 13.84
N GLY A 388 -11.57 -0.54 14.36
CA GLY A 388 -12.52 -1.48 13.75
C GLY A 388 -12.76 -1.19 12.28
N LEU A 389 -13.31 -0.02 12.02
CA LEU A 389 -13.68 0.45 10.68
C LEU A 389 -12.46 0.59 9.78
N LYS A 390 -11.34 1.09 10.31
CA LYS A 390 -10.08 1.20 9.57
C LYS A 390 -9.59 -0.16 9.05
N LEU A 391 -9.52 -1.16 9.91
CA LEU A 391 -9.01 -2.48 9.53
C LEU A 391 -9.93 -3.21 8.53
N LEU A 392 -11.23 -2.93 8.55
CA LEU A 392 -12.17 -3.42 7.53
C LEU A 392 -11.92 -2.79 6.15
N ARG A 393 -11.52 -1.52 6.12
CA ARG A 393 -11.17 -0.80 4.89
C ARG A 393 -9.83 -1.23 4.29
N GLU A 394 -8.94 -1.84 5.06
CA GLU A 394 -7.60 -2.24 4.60
C GLU A 394 -7.63 -3.61 3.89
N LEU A 395 -7.20 -4.68 4.56
CA LEU A 395 -6.97 -5.99 3.93
C LEU A 395 -8.21 -6.57 3.22
N PRO A 396 -9.42 -6.61 3.82
CA PRO A 396 -10.57 -7.22 3.17
C PRO A 396 -10.95 -6.52 1.86
N THR A 397 -11.00 -5.19 1.90
CA THR A 397 -11.34 -4.35 0.74
C THR A 397 -10.33 -4.53 -0.39
N TYR A 398 -9.03 -4.59 -0.07
CA TYR A 398 -7.97 -4.89 -1.05
C TYR A 398 -8.22 -6.21 -1.77
N TYR A 399 -8.54 -7.28 -1.03
CA TYR A 399 -8.75 -8.60 -1.62
C TYR A 399 -10.01 -8.64 -2.49
N ILE A 400 -11.09 -7.93 -2.14
CA ILE A 400 -12.27 -7.82 -3.00
C ILE A 400 -11.92 -7.09 -4.31
N TYR A 401 -11.24 -5.94 -4.24
CA TYR A 401 -10.84 -5.22 -5.44
C TYR A 401 -9.88 -6.02 -6.33
N ALA A 402 -8.95 -6.77 -5.73
CA ALA A 402 -8.07 -7.67 -6.47
C ALA A 402 -8.88 -8.75 -7.22
N GLY A 403 -9.89 -9.33 -6.57
CA GLY A 403 -10.82 -10.26 -7.21
C GLY A 403 -11.59 -9.62 -8.37
N ASP A 404 -12.18 -8.44 -8.15
CA ASP A 404 -12.94 -7.72 -9.17
C ASP A 404 -12.11 -7.33 -10.38
N THR A 405 -10.84 -6.96 -10.16
CA THR A 405 -9.89 -6.64 -11.23
C THR A 405 -9.63 -7.86 -12.13
N LEU A 406 -9.46 -9.04 -11.53
CA LEU A 406 -9.26 -10.29 -12.28
C LEU A 406 -10.49 -10.64 -13.12
N LEU A 407 -11.70 -10.44 -12.59
CA LEU A 407 -12.94 -10.71 -13.31
C LEU A 407 -13.25 -9.68 -14.38
N SER A 408 -13.01 -8.39 -14.10
CA SER A 408 -13.14 -7.31 -15.08
C SER A 408 -12.21 -7.57 -16.26
N ARG A 409 -10.97 -8.01 -15.97
CA ARG A 409 -10.03 -8.37 -17.03
C ARG A 409 -10.53 -9.50 -17.91
N TYR A 410 -11.17 -10.51 -17.32
CA TYR A 410 -11.82 -11.56 -18.12
C TYR A 410 -12.88 -10.98 -19.06
N LEU A 411 -13.77 -10.11 -18.57
CA LEU A 411 -14.82 -9.49 -19.38
C LEU A 411 -14.25 -8.64 -20.52
N GLU A 412 -13.12 -7.97 -20.31
CA GLU A 412 -12.43 -7.17 -21.32
C GLU A 412 -11.77 -8.03 -22.42
N THR A 413 -11.10 -9.12 -22.04
CA THR A 413 -10.21 -9.86 -22.94
C THR A 413 -10.79 -11.17 -23.45
N GLY A 414 -11.88 -11.66 -22.86
CA GLY A 414 -12.45 -12.99 -23.11
C GLY A 414 -11.50 -14.14 -22.78
N SER A 415 -10.45 -13.91 -21.98
CA SER A 415 -9.37 -14.89 -21.77
C SER A 415 -9.53 -15.69 -20.48
N ASN A 416 -9.32 -17.01 -20.54
CA ASN A 416 -9.10 -17.93 -19.41
C ASN A 416 -9.93 -17.68 -18.14
N TRP A 417 -11.26 -17.55 -18.29
CA TRP A 417 -12.24 -17.40 -17.21
C TRP A 417 -11.97 -18.35 -16.04
N ARG A 418 -11.73 -19.63 -16.32
CA ARG A 418 -11.59 -20.66 -15.29
C ARG A 418 -10.44 -20.39 -14.31
N PHE A 419 -9.33 -19.86 -14.82
CA PHE A 419 -8.20 -19.44 -13.99
C PHE A 419 -8.52 -18.16 -13.22
N LEU A 420 -9.05 -17.13 -13.90
CA LEU A 420 -9.35 -15.84 -13.28
C LEU A 420 -10.46 -15.94 -12.22
N GLY A 421 -11.49 -16.75 -12.47
CA GLY A 421 -12.56 -17.07 -11.54
C GLY A 421 -12.08 -17.88 -10.33
N ALA A 422 -11.17 -18.85 -10.50
CA ALA A 422 -10.54 -19.55 -9.38
C ALA A 422 -9.72 -18.62 -8.50
N ALA A 423 -8.89 -17.76 -9.12
CA ALA A 423 -8.12 -16.76 -8.40
C ALA A 423 -9.02 -15.75 -7.67
N ALA A 424 -10.06 -15.22 -8.32
CA ALA A 424 -11.00 -14.28 -7.72
C ALA A 424 -11.79 -14.91 -6.55
N LYS A 425 -12.29 -16.15 -6.70
CA LYS A 425 -12.96 -16.88 -5.62
C LYS A 425 -12.08 -16.96 -4.37
N ILE A 426 -10.80 -17.30 -4.54
CA ILE A 426 -9.84 -17.33 -3.45
C ILE A 426 -9.69 -15.94 -2.81
N MET A 427 -9.54 -14.88 -3.60
CA MET A 427 -9.45 -13.52 -3.05
C MET A 427 -10.68 -13.15 -2.21
N TYR A 428 -11.89 -13.47 -2.67
CA TYR A 428 -13.12 -13.20 -1.91
C TYR A 428 -13.19 -14.02 -0.61
N THR A 429 -12.82 -15.30 -0.63
CA THR A 429 -12.78 -16.11 0.59
C THR A 429 -11.72 -15.63 1.58
N VAL A 430 -10.58 -15.14 1.10
CA VAL A 430 -9.57 -14.48 1.94
C VAL A 430 -10.13 -13.18 2.54
N ALA A 431 -10.84 -12.37 1.76
CA ALA A 431 -11.48 -11.15 2.26
C ALA A 431 -12.48 -11.45 3.37
N GLU A 432 -13.33 -12.48 3.21
CA GLU A 432 -14.26 -12.96 4.24
C GLU A 432 -13.51 -13.37 5.52
N ALA A 433 -12.45 -14.17 5.38
CA ALA A 433 -11.64 -14.64 6.51
C ALA A 433 -10.95 -13.49 7.25
N CYS A 434 -10.33 -12.56 6.50
CA CYS A 434 -9.69 -11.38 7.08
C CYS A 434 -10.70 -10.46 7.77
N THR A 435 -11.91 -10.31 7.22
CA THR A 435 -12.99 -9.54 7.84
C THR A 435 -13.32 -10.08 9.23
N ARG A 436 -13.57 -11.40 9.32
CA ARG A 436 -13.86 -12.07 10.60
C ARG A 436 -12.72 -11.93 11.60
N ALA A 437 -11.51 -12.27 11.18
CA ALA A 437 -10.34 -12.26 12.06
C ALA A 437 -10.05 -10.86 12.63
N SER A 438 -10.15 -9.82 11.79
CA SER A 438 -9.97 -8.43 12.21
C SER A 438 -11.07 -7.98 13.16
N LEU A 439 -12.34 -8.25 12.84
CA LEU A 439 -13.46 -7.86 13.68
C LEU A 439 -13.44 -8.56 15.04
N ASP A 440 -13.28 -9.89 15.07
CA ASP A 440 -13.25 -10.67 16.31
C ASP A 440 -12.13 -10.21 17.24
N TYR A 441 -10.95 -9.92 16.69
CA TYR A 441 -9.83 -9.42 17.47
C TYR A 441 -10.16 -8.07 18.13
N LEU A 442 -10.75 -7.15 17.38
CA LEU A 442 -11.05 -5.80 17.83
C LEU A 442 -12.19 -5.78 18.85
N LEU A 443 -13.28 -6.50 18.58
CA LEU A 443 -14.41 -6.60 19.51
C LEU A 443 -14.00 -7.22 20.84
N ASN A 444 -13.17 -8.27 20.81
CA ASN A 444 -12.72 -8.92 22.05
C ASN A 444 -11.73 -8.06 22.83
N THR A 445 -10.87 -7.30 22.14
CA THR A 445 -9.92 -6.38 22.77
C THR A 445 -10.62 -5.16 23.38
N LEU A 446 -11.66 -4.64 22.71
CA LEU A 446 -12.50 -3.53 23.20
C LEU A 446 -13.34 -3.96 24.43
N ASN A 447 -13.92 -5.15 24.39
CA ASN A 447 -14.75 -5.66 25.50
C ASN A 447 -13.94 -6.08 26.73
N ALA A 448 -12.67 -6.47 26.57
CA ALA A 448 -11.80 -6.82 27.70
C ALA A 448 -11.30 -5.59 28.49
N GLY A 449 -11.51 -4.37 27.96
CA GLY A 449 -11.11 -3.09 28.56
C GLY A 449 -12.25 -2.31 29.24
N CYS A 450 -13.49 -2.81 29.20
CA CYS A 450 -14.64 -2.29 29.95
C CYS A 450 -14.85 -3.14 31.21
#